data_AF-A0A0A7GAM4-F1
#
_entry.id   AF-A0A0A7GAM4-F1
#
_cell.length_a   1.000
_cell.length_b   1.000
_cell.length_c   1.000
_cell.angle_alpha   90.00
_cell.angle_beta   90.00
_cell.angle_gamma   90.00
#
_symmetry.space_group_name_H-M   'P 1'
#
loop_
_entity.id
_entity.type
_entity.pdbx_description
1 polymer ?
#
loop_
_entity_poly.entity_id
_entity_poly.type
_entity_poly.pdbx_seq_one_letter_code
_entity_poly.pdbx_strand_id
1 'polypeptide(L)'
;MSHLERIYKGVRISKDYPVVVVDTKSSINYIYVDIENETVVNIGTVYKRQPLPPEKPAPLLTPPPLVMTPIHPGKIVMDFIKFYNERNATELYEMFSDRIKMNRSIEDTEKELSFAENHNISLAPNEKLFARDGLMENETMIYKANLTISYSNGAKNATIEFPILYVKYTREKDNLTYIGFQPAIDGWVFEEIREVILENFEE
;
A
#
# COMPACT_ATOMS: atom_id res chain seq x y z
N MET A 1 -31.77 47.93 -37.91
CA MET A 1 -31.69 47.32 -39.25
C MET A 1 -30.21 47.09 -39.59
N SER A 2 -29.85 46.00 -40.27
CA SER A 2 -28.45 45.75 -40.67
C SER A 2 -28.12 46.57 -41.92
N HIS A 3 -27.06 47.36 -41.87
CA HIS A 3 -26.51 48.13 -43.00
C HIS A 3 -25.77 47.25 -44.04
N LEU A 4 -25.69 45.94 -43.78
CA LEU A 4 -25.04 44.95 -44.65
C LEU A 4 -26.06 44.03 -45.29
N GLU A 5 -25.97 43.87 -46.61
CA GLU A 5 -26.73 42.92 -47.41
C GLU A 5 -25.86 41.71 -47.76
N ARG A 6 -26.37 40.50 -47.55
CA ARG A 6 -25.65 39.28 -47.92
C ARG A 6 -25.88 39.00 -49.41
N ILE A 7 -24.79 38.96 -50.17
CA ILE A 7 -24.82 38.65 -51.61
C ILE A 7 -24.38 37.22 -51.91
N TYR A 8 -23.50 36.64 -51.08
CA TYR A 8 -23.01 35.28 -51.23
C TYR A 8 -22.53 34.72 -49.89
N LYS A 9 -22.27 33.40 -49.79
CA LYS A 9 -21.76 32.79 -48.57
C LYS A 9 -20.47 33.49 -48.10
N GLY A 10 -20.52 34.05 -46.89
CA GLY A 10 -19.41 34.81 -46.31
C GLY A 10 -19.22 36.22 -46.86
N VAL A 11 -19.91 36.62 -47.94
CA VAL A 11 -19.72 37.95 -48.55
C VAL A 11 -20.94 38.83 -48.32
N ARG A 12 -20.71 40.04 -47.82
CA ARG A 12 -21.74 41.06 -47.59
C ARG A 12 -21.30 42.38 -48.19
N ILE A 13 -22.24 43.19 -48.65
CA ILE A 13 -22.00 44.54 -49.16
C ILE A 13 -22.73 45.53 -48.27
N SER A 14 -22.11 46.67 -47.97
CA SER A 14 -22.79 47.76 -47.27
C SER A 14 -23.75 48.50 -48.20
N LYS A 15 -24.96 48.77 -47.71
CA LYS A 15 -25.96 49.57 -48.44
C LYS A 15 -25.62 51.05 -48.48
N ASP A 16 -24.83 51.50 -47.52
CA ASP A 16 -24.59 52.92 -47.25
C ASP A 16 -23.15 53.33 -47.60
N TYR A 17 -22.26 52.36 -47.81
CA TYR A 17 -20.84 52.59 -48.10
C TYR A 17 -20.34 51.63 -49.19
N PRO A 18 -19.36 52.03 -50.02
CA PRO A 18 -18.77 51.16 -51.04
C PRO A 18 -17.77 50.17 -50.41
N VAL A 19 -18.26 49.36 -49.46
CA VAL A 19 -17.48 48.40 -48.68
C VAL A 19 -18.06 47.00 -48.85
N VAL A 20 -17.19 46.06 -49.18
CA VAL A 20 -17.43 44.63 -49.22
C VAL A 20 -16.79 43.98 -47.99
N VAL A 21 -17.56 43.16 -47.28
CA VAL A 21 -17.12 42.41 -46.11
C VAL A 21 -17.03 40.93 -46.48
N VAL A 22 -15.84 40.34 -46.33
CA VAL A 22 -15.59 38.92 -46.60
C VAL A 22 -15.27 38.20 -45.28
N ASP A 23 -16.24 37.44 -44.81
CA ASP A 23 -16.25 36.63 -43.60
C ASP A 23 -15.78 35.21 -43.91
N THR A 24 -14.60 34.85 -43.43
CA THR A 24 -13.98 33.53 -43.57
C THR A 24 -14.07 32.74 -42.25
N LYS A 25 -13.57 31.51 -42.25
CA LYS A 25 -13.52 30.70 -41.01
C LYS A 25 -12.63 31.33 -39.93
N SER A 26 -11.57 32.02 -40.31
CA SER A 26 -10.54 32.52 -39.38
C SER A 26 -10.44 34.05 -39.32
N SER A 27 -11.13 34.78 -40.19
CA SER A 27 -11.04 36.25 -40.25
C SER A 27 -12.26 36.90 -40.89
N ILE A 28 -12.37 38.21 -40.73
CA ILE A 28 -13.29 39.09 -41.45
C ILE A 28 -12.43 40.15 -42.14
N ASN A 29 -12.55 40.25 -43.47
CA ASN A 29 -11.85 41.26 -44.26
C ASN A 29 -12.82 42.36 -44.69
N TYR A 30 -12.36 43.60 -44.67
CA TYR A 30 -13.10 44.78 -45.11
C TYR A 30 -12.39 45.34 -46.34
N ILE A 31 -13.11 45.46 -47.45
CA ILE A 31 -12.58 45.85 -48.75
C ILE A 31 -13.38 47.06 -49.23
N TYR A 32 -12.69 48.17 -49.48
CA TYR A 32 -13.24 49.34 -50.15
C TYR A 32 -13.13 49.18 -51.67
N VAL A 33 -14.19 49.52 -52.40
CA VAL A 33 -14.23 49.42 -53.87
C VAL A 33 -14.57 50.79 -54.45
N ASP A 34 -13.61 51.38 -55.15
CA ASP A 34 -13.83 52.59 -55.95
C ASP A 34 -14.13 52.19 -57.40
N ILE A 35 -15.38 52.36 -57.80
CA ILE A 35 -15.83 51.98 -59.15
C ILE A 35 -15.35 52.99 -60.18
N GLU A 36 -15.26 54.27 -59.82
CA GLU A 36 -14.91 55.35 -60.76
C GLU A 36 -13.43 55.28 -61.15
N ASN A 37 -12.58 54.93 -60.20
CA ASN A 37 -11.14 54.82 -60.41
C ASN A 37 -10.66 53.37 -60.65
N GLU A 38 -11.59 52.41 -60.76
CA GLU A 38 -11.30 50.98 -60.90
C GLU A 38 -10.33 50.43 -59.84
N THR A 39 -10.39 50.95 -58.60
CA THR A 39 -9.48 50.54 -57.52
C THR A 39 -10.17 49.73 -56.43
N VAL A 40 -9.43 48.76 -55.89
CA VAL A 40 -9.88 47.91 -54.78
C VAL A 40 -8.84 47.97 -53.67
N VAL A 41 -9.25 48.39 -52.48
CA VAL A 41 -8.36 48.58 -51.33
C VAL A 41 -8.82 47.70 -50.18
N ASN A 42 -7.95 46.81 -49.69
CA ASN A 42 -8.19 46.13 -48.43
C ASN A 42 -7.93 47.13 -47.29
N ILE A 43 -8.98 47.47 -46.55
CA ILE A 43 -8.94 48.48 -45.49
C ILE A 43 -8.82 47.87 -44.08
N GLY A 44 -8.89 46.54 -43.96
CA GLY A 44 -8.63 45.89 -42.68
C GLY A 44 -8.99 44.42 -42.62
N THR A 45 -8.26 43.68 -41.78
CA THR A 45 -8.52 42.27 -41.46
C THR A 45 -8.65 42.10 -39.96
N VAL A 46 -9.75 41.51 -39.51
CA VAL A 46 -9.99 41.12 -38.11
C VAL A 46 -9.89 39.61 -38.02
N TYR A 47 -8.90 39.10 -37.27
CA TYR A 47 -8.75 37.66 -37.03
C TYR A 47 -9.70 37.20 -35.93
N LYS A 48 -10.43 36.11 -36.18
CA LYS A 48 -11.27 35.46 -35.17
C LYS A 48 -10.35 34.77 -34.17
N ARG A 49 -10.52 35.07 -32.87
CA ARG A 49 -9.80 34.36 -31.82
C ARG A 49 -10.18 32.89 -31.86
N GLN A 50 -9.19 32.01 -31.95
CA GLN A 50 -9.42 30.60 -31.65
C GLN A 50 -9.80 30.48 -30.17
N PRO A 51 -10.78 29.64 -29.81
CA PRO A 51 -10.97 29.28 -28.41
C PRO A 51 -9.66 28.69 -27.89
N LEU A 52 -9.26 29.10 -26.68
CA LEU A 52 -8.12 28.50 -26.01
C LEU A 52 -8.37 26.98 -25.93
N PRO A 53 -7.35 26.14 -26.17
CA PRO A 53 -7.50 24.71 -25.95
C PRO A 53 -7.97 24.48 -24.51
N PRO A 54 -8.86 23.52 -24.26
CA PRO A 54 -9.33 23.23 -22.92
C PRO A 54 -8.12 22.96 -22.02
N GLU A 55 -8.08 23.66 -20.88
CA GLU A 55 -7.03 23.49 -19.87
C GLU A 55 -6.97 22.00 -19.51
N LYS A 56 -5.80 21.39 -19.70
CA LYS A 56 -5.58 20.01 -19.29
C LYS A 56 -5.77 19.96 -17.76
N PRO A 57 -6.65 19.10 -17.21
CA PRO A 57 -6.80 19.02 -15.77
C PRO A 57 -5.44 18.71 -15.14
N ALA A 58 -5.10 19.44 -14.08
CA ALA A 58 -3.88 19.21 -13.33
C ALA A 58 -3.86 17.73 -12.88
N PRO A 59 -2.70 17.05 -12.94
CA PRO A 59 -2.58 15.70 -12.42
C PRO A 59 -3.02 15.71 -10.95
N LEU A 60 -3.98 14.85 -10.59
CA LEU A 60 -4.32 14.60 -9.20
C LEU A 60 -3.07 14.14 -8.47
N LEU A 61 -2.55 14.99 -7.57
CA LEU A 61 -1.46 14.64 -6.67
C LEU A 61 -2.00 13.59 -5.70
N THR A 62 -1.72 12.32 -5.95
CA THR A 62 -1.96 11.27 -4.96
C THR A 62 -0.96 11.46 -3.81
N PRO A 63 -1.43 11.55 -2.56
CA PRO A 63 -0.53 11.64 -1.41
C PRO A 63 0.37 10.38 -1.34
N PRO A 64 1.64 10.53 -0.91
CA PRO A 64 2.54 9.38 -0.80
C PRO A 64 2.00 8.38 0.23
N PRO A 65 2.25 7.07 0.06
CA PRO A 65 1.83 6.06 1.02
C PRO A 65 2.44 6.29 2.40
N LEU A 66 1.62 6.11 3.45
CA LEU A 66 2.09 6.11 4.84
C LEU A 66 2.56 4.70 5.21
N VAL A 67 3.84 4.57 5.58
CA VAL A 67 4.44 3.29 5.98
C VAL A 67 4.40 3.17 7.50
N MET A 68 3.77 2.12 8.00
CA MET A 68 3.74 1.80 9.43
C MET A 68 5.01 1.04 9.82
N THR A 69 5.57 1.36 10.99
CA THR A 69 6.69 0.61 11.57
C THR A 69 6.24 -0.81 11.91
N PRO A 70 6.98 -1.86 11.49
CA PRO A 70 6.68 -3.23 11.87
C PRO A 70 6.68 -3.45 13.39
N ILE A 71 5.90 -4.43 13.85
CA ILE A 71 5.89 -4.85 15.26
C ILE A 71 7.25 -5.48 15.59
N HIS A 72 7.85 -5.11 16.73
CA HIS A 72 9.14 -5.64 17.16
C HIS A 72 9.07 -7.17 17.40
N PRO A 73 10.06 -7.97 16.96
CA PRO A 73 10.03 -9.44 17.08
C PRO A 73 9.87 -9.94 18.53
N GLY A 74 10.55 -9.27 19.47
CA GLY A 74 10.40 -9.56 20.90
C GLY A 74 8.97 -9.48 21.43
N LYS A 75 8.12 -8.61 20.85
CA LYS A 75 6.71 -8.52 21.23
C LYS A 75 5.94 -9.77 20.79
N ILE A 76 6.24 -10.28 19.59
CA ILE A 76 5.66 -11.51 19.06
C ILE A 76 6.05 -12.69 19.94
N VAL A 77 7.34 -12.81 20.31
CA VAL A 77 7.79 -13.88 21.22
C VAL A 77 7.13 -13.78 22.59
N MET A 78 6.98 -12.57 23.14
CA MET A 78 6.25 -12.38 24.41
C MET A 78 4.79 -12.82 24.33
N ASP A 79 4.11 -12.51 23.23
CA ASP A 79 2.71 -12.92 23.03
C ASP A 79 2.63 -14.45 22.84
N PHE A 80 3.59 -15.07 22.15
CA PHE A 80 3.69 -16.53 22.05
C PHE A 80 3.84 -17.18 23.43
N ILE A 81 4.79 -16.70 24.25
CA ILE A 81 5.02 -17.21 25.61
C ILE A 81 3.75 -17.07 26.45
N LYS A 82 3.07 -15.92 26.36
CA LYS A 82 1.83 -15.66 27.07
C LYS A 82 0.77 -16.70 26.69
N PHE A 83 0.46 -16.83 25.40
CA PHE A 83 -0.59 -17.76 24.95
C PHE A 83 -0.23 -19.23 25.18
N TYR A 84 1.06 -19.58 25.09
CA TYR A 84 1.56 -20.89 25.46
C TYR A 84 1.26 -21.20 26.93
N ASN A 85 1.62 -20.29 27.83
CA ASN A 85 1.39 -20.46 29.27
C ASN A 85 -0.09 -20.42 29.65
N GLU A 86 -0.91 -19.65 28.93
CA GLU A 86 -2.38 -19.59 29.09
C GLU A 86 -3.11 -20.79 28.46
N ARG A 87 -2.40 -21.69 27.76
CA ARG A 87 -2.98 -22.81 27.01
C ARG A 87 -4.00 -22.37 25.97
N ASN A 88 -3.78 -21.23 25.34
CA ASN A 88 -4.68 -20.69 24.33
C ASN A 88 -4.28 -21.17 22.93
N ALA A 89 -4.86 -22.31 22.51
CA ALA A 89 -4.59 -22.93 21.22
C ALA A 89 -4.95 -22.01 20.04
N THR A 90 -6.09 -21.32 20.12
CA THR A 90 -6.58 -20.45 19.05
C THR A 90 -5.62 -19.29 18.79
N GLU A 91 -5.22 -18.56 19.84
CA GLU A 91 -4.32 -17.43 19.67
C GLU A 91 -2.93 -17.88 19.19
N LEU A 92 -2.39 -18.99 19.73
CA LEU A 92 -1.12 -19.55 19.24
C LEU A 92 -1.20 -19.98 17.77
N TYR A 93 -2.26 -20.71 17.42
CA TYR A 93 -2.47 -21.14 16.05
C TYR A 93 -2.52 -19.95 15.10
N GLU A 94 -3.21 -18.87 15.49
CA GLU A 94 -3.31 -17.66 14.69
C GLU A 94 -1.98 -16.93 14.47
N MET A 95 -1.03 -17.08 15.38
CA MET A 95 0.31 -16.50 15.24
C MET A 95 1.16 -17.16 14.16
N PHE A 96 0.86 -18.39 13.71
CA PHE A 96 1.64 -19.08 12.70
C PHE A 96 1.35 -18.59 11.28
N SER A 97 2.34 -18.71 10.40
CA SER A 97 2.20 -18.38 8.98
C SER A 97 1.24 -19.34 8.28
N ASP A 98 0.66 -18.90 7.16
CA ASP A 98 -0.21 -19.74 6.33
C ASP A 98 0.51 -21.03 5.88
N ARG A 99 1.83 -20.96 5.65
CA ARG A 99 2.65 -22.12 5.29
C ARG A 99 2.65 -23.19 6.38
N ILE A 100 2.72 -22.78 7.64
CA ILE A 100 2.64 -23.70 8.78
C ILE A 100 1.21 -24.21 8.93
N LYS A 101 0.21 -23.32 8.86
CA LYS A 101 -1.23 -23.66 8.93
C LYS A 101 -1.70 -24.60 7.81
N MET A 102 -1.02 -24.62 6.66
CA MET A 102 -1.29 -25.59 5.58
C MET A 102 -0.88 -27.03 5.94
N ASN A 103 0.09 -27.20 6.83
CA ASN A 103 0.67 -28.50 7.18
C ASN A 103 0.35 -28.95 8.61
N ARG A 104 -0.16 -28.04 9.45
CA ARG A 104 -0.50 -28.27 10.85
C ARG A 104 -1.91 -27.76 11.10
N SER A 105 -2.69 -28.53 11.82
CA SER A 105 -4.05 -28.10 12.19
C SER A 105 -4.07 -27.45 13.59
N ILE A 106 -5.21 -26.85 13.95
CA ILE A 106 -5.40 -26.33 15.30
C ILE A 106 -5.34 -27.47 16.33
N GLU A 107 -5.83 -28.67 15.99
CA GLU A 107 -5.76 -29.85 16.86
C GLU A 107 -4.32 -30.28 17.14
N ASP A 108 -3.37 -30.03 16.23
CA ASP A 108 -1.95 -30.26 16.50
C ASP A 108 -1.43 -29.30 17.56
N THR A 109 -1.84 -28.03 17.51
CA THR A 109 -1.53 -27.04 18.56
C THR A 109 -2.14 -27.44 19.91
N GLU A 110 -3.39 -27.94 19.92
CA GLU A 110 -4.04 -28.45 21.14
C GLU A 110 -3.29 -29.64 21.74
N LYS A 111 -2.78 -30.56 20.91
CA LYS A 111 -1.94 -31.68 21.38
C LYS A 111 -0.64 -31.19 22.00
N GLU A 112 0.02 -30.19 21.41
CA GLU A 112 1.22 -29.55 21.97
C GLU A 112 0.94 -28.96 23.36
N LEU A 113 -0.17 -28.23 23.49
CA LEU A 113 -0.56 -27.61 24.74
C LEU A 113 -1.01 -28.63 25.80
N SER A 114 -1.68 -29.71 25.38
CA SER A 114 -2.04 -30.82 26.27
C SER A 114 -0.79 -31.53 26.80
N PHE A 115 0.22 -31.73 25.95
CA PHE A 115 1.54 -32.21 26.38
C PHE A 115 2.17 -31.23 27.37
N ALA A 116 2.16 -29.93 27.07
CA ALA A 116 2.65 -28.89 27.96
C ALA A 116 1.98 -28.91 29.33
N GLU A 117 0.66 -29.05 29.38
CA GLU A 117 -0.13 -29.13 30.61
C GLU A 117 0.20 -30.39 31.42
N ASN A 118 0.20 -31.56 30.77
CA ASN A 118 0.49 -32.84 31.43
C ASN A 118 1.89 -32.90 32.08
N HIS A 119 2.85 -32.16 31.52
CA HIS A 119 4.23 -32.10 32.02
C HIS A 119 4.56 -30.79 32.78
N ASN A 120 3.54 -29.98 33.12
CA ASN A 120 3.69 -28.69 33.81
C ASN A 120 4.71 -27.75 33.13
N ILE A 121 4.72 -27.73 31.80
CA ILE A 121 5.68 -26.97 31.02
C ILE A 121 5.29 -25.50 30.98
N SER A 122 6.22 -24.62 31.32
CA SER A 122 6.04 -23.18 31.21
C SER A 122 7.29 -22.50 30.67
N LEU A 123 7.08 -21.41 29.95
CA LEU A 123 8.13 -20.64 29.31
C LEU A 123 8.29 -19.30 30.02
N ALA A 124 9.52 -18.88 30.26
CA ALA A 124 9.85 -17.55 30.75
C ALA A 124 11.04 -16.97 29.99
N PRO A 125 11.03 -15.67 29.64
CA PRO A 125 12.20 -15.04 29.03
C PRO A 125 13.33 -14.89 30.06
N ASN A 126 14.55 -15.32 29.70
CA ASN A 126 15.74 -15.21 30.56
C ASN A 126 16.47 -13.85 30.38
N GLU A 127 16.09 -13.09 29.35
CA GLU A 127 16.64 -11.78 29.07
C GLU A 127 15.56 -10.81 28.58
N LYS A 128 15.90 -9.52 28.49
CA LYS A 128 15.03 -8.54 27.84
C LYS A 128 14.95 -8.87 26.35
N LEU A 129 13.83 -9.42 25.91
CA LEU A 129 13.52 -9.75 24.51
C LEU A 129 13.44 -8.51 23.57
N PHE A 130 13.86 -7.33 24.02
CA PHE A 130 13.84 -6.09 23.25
C PHE A 130 15.24 -5.54 22.96
N ALA A 131 16.29 -6.32 23.25
CA ALA A 131 17.67 -5.84 23.21
C ALA A 131 18.44 -6.19 21.92
N ARG A 132 17.87 -7.02 21.02
CA ARG A 132 18.56 -7.49 19.81
C ARG A 132 17.77 -7.18 18.54
N ASP A 133 18.42 -6.43 17.66
CA ASP A 133 18.05 -6.35 16.25
C ASP A 133 18.37 -7.70 15.62
N GLY A 134 17.36 -8.41 15.12
CA GLY A 134 17.55 -9.66 14.39
C GLY A 134 18.02 -9.41 12.96
N LEU A 135 18.60 -10.44 12.35
CA LEU A 135 19.05 -10.42 10.97
C LEU A 135 17.83 -10.64 10.07
N MET A 136 17.51 -9.69 9.19
CA MET A 136 16.53 -9.89 8.13
C MET A 136 17.20 -10.59 6.95
N GLU A 137 16.69 -11.76 6.59
CA GLU A 137 17.07 -12.50 5.39
C GLU A 137 15.78 -12.87 4.63
N ASN A 138 15.61 -12.34 3.41
CA ASN A 138 14.48 -12.67 2.54
C ASN A 138 13.08 -12.45 3.18
N GLU A 139 12.84 -11.28 3.78
CA GLU A 139 11.57 -10.91 4.46
C GLU A 139 11.25 -11.70 5.74
N THR A 140 12.04 -12.72 6.05
CA THR A 140 12.00 -13.48 7.30
C THR A 140 13.14 -13.03 8.21
N MET A 141 12.82 -12.91 9.49
CA MET A 141 13.75 -12.55 10.55
C MET A 141 13.88 -13.71 11.50
N ILE A 142 15.08 -14.29 11.64
CA ILE A 142 15.31 -15.34 12.64
C ILE A 142 15.62 -14.65 13.97
N TYR A 143 14.66 -14.69 14.89
CA TYR A 143 14.79 -14.08 16.21
C TYR A 143 15.14 -15.16 17.25
N LYS A 144 16.37 -15.12 17.77
CA LYS A 144 16.82 -16.06 18.81
C LYS A 144 16.44 -15.55 20.20
N ALA A 145 15.63 -16.31 20.91
CA ALA A 145 15.17 -15.97 22.26
C ALA A 145 15.78 -16.93 23.29
N ASN A 146 16.43 -16.38 24.31
CA ASN A 146 16.88 -17.16 25.46
C ASN A 146 15.72 -17.34 26.44
N LEU A 147 15.20 -18.57 26.55
CA LEU A 147 14.06 -18.93 27.37
C LEU A 147 14.48 -19.89 28.48
N THR A 148 13.87 -19.73 29.65
CA THR A 148 13.83 -20.73 30.70
C THR A 148 12.58 -21.57 30.49
N ILE A 149 12.78 -22.87 30.26
CA ILE A 149 11.73 -23.87 30.09
C ILE A 149 11.65 -24.64 31.41
N SER A 150 10.57 -24.41 32.17
CA SER A 150 10.31 -25.13 33.42
C SER A 150 9.37 -26.29 33.13
N TYR A 151 9.56 -27.43 33.79
CA TYR A 151 8.75 -28.64 33.69
C TYR A 151 8.77 -29.39 35.03
N SER A 152 7.97 -30.46 35.19
CA SER A 152 7.75 -31.13 36.49
C SER A 152 9.02 -31.49 37.28
N ASN A 153 10.14 -31.78 36.60
CA ASN A 153 11.37 -32.27 37.22
C ASN A 153 12.53 -31.25 37.23
N GLY A 154 12.28 -30.00 36.80
CA GLY A 154 13.33 -28.98 36.79
C GLY A 154 13.06 -27.81 35.84
N ALA A 155 14.11 -27.04 35.57
CA ALA A 155 14.10 -25.99 34.57
C ALA A 155 15.42 -25.98 33.81
N LYS A 156 15.36 -25.72 32.50
CA LYS A 156 16.52 -25.63 31.62
C LYS A 156 16.47 -24.33 30.84
N ASN A 157 17.63 -23.71 30.66
CA ASN A 157 17.76 -22.56 29.78
C ASN A 157 18.07 -23.06 28.37
N ALA A 158 17.31 -22.60 27.39
CA ALA A 158 17.49 -22.92 25.99
C ALA A 158 17.39 -21.67 25.12
N THR A 159 18.12 -21.66 24.02
CA THR A 159 17.96 -20.65 22.97
C THR A 159 17.04 -21.24 21.91
N ILE A 160 15.86 -20.65 21.75
CA ILE A 160 14.85 -21.07 20.78
C ILE A 160 14.83 -20.07 19.62
N GLU A 161 14.77 -20.56 18.39
CA GLU A 161 14.73 -19.73 17.19
C GLU A 161 13.28 -19.48 16.75
N PHE A 162 12.90 -18.21 16.65
CA PHE A 162 11.60 -17.80 16.13
C PHE A 162 11.77 -17.21 14.73
N PRO A 163 11.51 -17.98 13.65
CA PRO A 163 11.47 -17.42 12.31
C PRO A 163 10.21 -16.55 12.17
N ILE A 164 10.36 -15.25 12.06
CA ILE A 164 9.28 -14.28 11.99
C ILE A 164 9.21 -13.72 10.57
N LEU A 165 8.10 -13.98 9.88
CA LEU A 165 7.79 -13.45 8.56
C LEU A 165 6.97 -12.15 8.70
N TYR A 166 7.40 -11.08 8.04
CA TYR A 166 6.64 -9.82 8.00
C TYR A 166 5.91 -9.68 6.66
N VAL A 167 4.65 -10.10 6.62
CA VAL A 167 3.83 -10.01 5.40
C VAL A 167 3.35 -8.58 5.20
N LYS A 168 3.82 -7.95 4.13
CA LYS A 168 3.39 -6.61 3.73
C LYS A 168 1.92 -6.62 3.30
N TYR A 169 1.11 -5.72 3.85
CA TYR A 169 -0.25 -5.47 3.40
C TYR A 169 -0.47 -4.00 3.06
N THR A 170 -1.42 -3.73 2.17
CA THR A 170 -1.81 -2.37 1.80
C THR A 170 -3.28 -2.16 2.14
N ARG A 171 -3.60 -1.05 2.81
CA ARG A 171 -4.97 -0.67 3.15
C ARG A 171 -5.23 0.76 2.69
N GLU A 172 -6.32 0.97 1.98
CA GLU A 172 -6.77 2.31 1.62
C GLU A 172 -7.81 2.80 2.63
N LYS A 173 -7.60 4.01 3.16
CA LYS A 173 -8.54 4.68 4.05
C LYS A 173 -8.40 6.19 3.90
N ASP A 174 -9.52 6.92 3.83
CA ASP A 174 -9.54 8.38 3.78
C ASP A 174 -8.66 8.99 2.65
N ASN A 175 -8.68 8.37 1.45
CA ASN A 175 -7.80 8.70 0.31
C ASN A 175 -6.29 8.59 0.57
N LEU A 176 -5.90 7.86 1.62
CA LEU A 176 -4.52 7.55 1.96
C LEU A 176 -4.26 6.05 1.82
N THR A 177 -3.11 5.72 1.24
CA THR A 177 -2.61 4.34 1.16
C THR A 177 -1.72 4.08 2.37
N TYR A 178 -2.10 3.10 3.20
CA TYR A 178 -1.31 2.64 4.34
C TYR A 178 -0.60 1.34 3.98
N ILE A 179 0.71 1.28 4.21
CA ILE A 179 1.51 0.07 4.08
C ILE A 179 1.82 -0.42 5.49
N GLY A 180 1.34 -1.60 5.85
CA GLY A 180 1.62 -2.25 7.12
C GLY A 180 2.31 -3.61 6.94
N PHE A 181 2.74 -4.18 8.06
CA PHE A 181 3.41 -5.48 8.10
C PHE A 181 2.74 -6.33 9.18
N GLN A 182 2.12 -7.42 8.76
CA GLN A 182 1.53 -8.40 9.68
C GLN A 182 2.60 -9.45 9.98
N PRO A 183 3.03 -9.59 11.25
CA PRO A 183 3.96 -10.64 11.60
C PRO A 183 3.28 -12.01 11.69
N ALA A 184 4.02 -13.06 11.34
CA ALA A 184 3.66 -14.45 11.56
C ALA A 184 4.89 -15.29 11.90
N ILE A 185 4.75 -16.31 12.74
CA ILE A 185 5.80 -17.29 13.04
C ILE A 185 5.82 -18.32 11.92
N ASP A 186 6.91 -18.39 11.17
CA ASP A 186 7.08 -19.23 9.99
C ASP A 186 7.86 -20.52 10.28
N GLY A 187 7.67 -21.07 11.48
CA GLY A 187 8.34 -22.29 11.96
C GLY A 187 7.55 -22.95 13.08
N TRP A 188 7.63 -24.27 13.16
CA TRP A 188 6.93 -25.07 14.18
C TRP A 188 7.75 -25.15 15.47
N VAL A 189 7.85 -24.02 16.17
CA VAL A 189 8.71 -23.82 17.36
C VAL A 189 8.45 -24.78 18.53
N PHE A 190 7.33 -25.51 18.50
CA PHE A 190 7.03 -26.55 19.49
C PHE A 190 8.01 -27.72 19.45
N GLU A 191 8.56 -28.06 18.28
CA GLU A 191 9.56 -29.13 18.15
C GLU A 191 10.83 -28.79 18.96
N GLU A 192 11.37 -27.58 18.81
CA GLU A 192 12.54 -27.13 19.58
C GLU A 192 12.27 -27.15 21.10
N ILE A 193 11.06 -26.76 21.53
CA ILE A 193 10.68 -26.82 22.95
C ILE A 193 10.66 -28.27 23.44
N ARG A 194 10.07 -29.20 22.66
CA ARG A 194 10.00 -30.62 23.01
C ARG A 194 11.38 -31.27 23.07
N GLU A 195 12.25 -30.98 22.11
CA GLU A 195 13.61 -31.53 22.07
C GLU A 195 14.37 -31.21 23.37
N VAL A 196 14.30 -29.95 23.83
CA VAL A 196 14.93 -29.52 25.09
C VAL A 196 14.45 -30.36 26.28
N ILE A 197 13.18 -30.77 26.27
CA ILE A 197 12.57 -31.55 27.35
C ILE A 197 12.92 -33.04 27.23
N LEU A 198 12.79 -33.63 26.04
CA LEU A 198 13.00 -35.06 25.80
C LEU A 198 14.44 -35.50 26.03
N GLU A 199 15.43 -34.67 25.70
CA GLU A 199 16.84 -34.93 26.00
C GLU A 199 17.09 -35.21 27.50
N ASN A 200 16.27 -34.68 28.41
CA ASN A 200 16.47 -34.87 29.85
C ASN A 200 15.60 -35.98 30.46
N PHE A 201 14.79 -36.68 29.65
CA PHE A 201 14.10 -37.90 30.08
C PHE A 201 14.93 -39.17 29.86
N GLU A 202 16.05 -39.06 29.13
CA GLU A 202 16.96 -40.18 28.82
C GLU A 202 18.24 -40.22 29.69
N GLU A 203 18.40 -39.30 30.66
CA GLU A 203 19.46 -39.32 31.70
C GLU A 203 18.94 -39.86 33.05
#